data_AF-A0A8S3HZ71-F1
#
_entry.id   AF-A0A8S3HZ71-F1
#
_cell.length_a   1.000
_cell.length_b   1.000
_cell.length_c   1.000
_cell.angle_alpha   90.00
_cell.angle_beta   90.00
_cell.angle_gamma   90.00
#
_symmetry.space_group_name_H-M   'P 1'
#
loop_
_entity.id
_entity.type
_entity.pdbx_description
1 polymer ?
#
loop_
_entity_poly.entity_id
_entity_poly.type
_entity_poly.pdbx_seq_one_letter_code
_entity_poly.pdbx_strand_id
1 'polypeptide(L)'
;LFIGPVGFAGESKTFEFVAIKSGAFNDPTIWADGIVPYGNCSVAITAGFTVTLPRPAMEIRMRQCDVYGALALGSGSSTFTFNFPSNIMVRSGGMIEDQTSNKNFLFPSNSIMTILSGGRFAAAGTILQTYNSNGPGTSVTLRSASGPFTCGMLPDGSVQSYNSVTFIAIQSGGFTSGGTFLGGVAPSSDVCSAGCAIRVAAGIMLSTADLKGVMTLSIDSIYVSLGATLQLGTPGSSSGFKFLSAIILDIFGQMSFVASGGNIMLPPNSNFDIAAGGAFRSSISISIQIFNPRTGLNIGSPQILGTSITDGTFTLIVGESGSFQLNGT
;
A
#
# COMPACT_ATOMS: atom_id res chain seq x y z
N LEU A 1 -12.03 -27.08 38.49
CA LEU A 1 -10.67 -27.34 38.00
C LEU A 1 -10.80 -27.86 36.56
N PHE A 2 -10.74 -26.98 35.56
CA PHE A 2 -10.61 -27.37 34.16
C PHE A 2 -9.33 -26.71 33.65
N ILE A 3 -8.34 -27.54 33.36
CA ILE A 3 -7.03 -27.16 32.85
C ILE A 3 -7.18 -27.10 31.33
N GLY A 4 -7.12 -25.88 30.76
CA GLY A 4 -6.98 -25.66 29.32
C GLY A 4 -5.51 -25.52 28.93
N PRO A 5 -5.11 -25.86 27.69
CA PRO A 5 -3.72 -26.06 27.32
C PRO A 5 -2.94 -24.75 27.26
N VAL A 6 -1.70 -24.82 27.75
CA VAL A 6 -0.68 -23.77 27.63
C VAL A 6 -0.14 -23.83 26.20
N GLY A 7 -0.40 -22.78 25.40
CA GLY A 7 0.11 -22.61 24.05
C GLY A 7 0.86 -21.28 23.93
N PHE A 8 2.09 -21.36 23.41
CA PHE A 8 3.09 -20.30 23.31
C PHE A 8 2.74 -19.21 22.26
N ALA A 9 3.21 -17.98 22.53
CA ALA A 9 3.56 -16.88 21.62
C ALA A 9 2.72 -16.63 20.34
N GLY A 10 1.99 -15.51 20.34
CA GLY A 10 2.12 -14.54 19.24
C GLY A 10 1.15 -14.60 18.06
N GLU A 11 -0.13 -14.91 18.24
CA GLU A 11 -1.17 -14.53 17.26
C GLU A 11 -2.29 -13.75 17.97
N SER A 12 -2.37 -12.45 17.71
CA SER A 12 -3.51 -11.64 18.09
C SER A 12 -4.71 -12.16 17.32
N LYS A 13 -5.64 -12.90 17.95
CA LYS A 13 -6.97 -13.15 17.41
C LYS A 13 -7.53 -11.82 16.89
N THR A 14 -7.65 -11.69 15.57
CA THR A 14 -8.27 -10.53 14.93
C THR A 14 -9.77 -10.74 15.03
N PHE A 15 -10.46 -9.86 15.76
CA PHE A 15 -11.91 -9.81 15.75
C PHE A 15 -12.35 -9.15 14.45
N GLU A 16 -13.16 -9.83 13.66
CA GLU A 16 -13.77 -9.27 12.45
C GLU A 16 -15.25 -9.03 12.72
N PHE A 17 -15.73 -7.82 12.41
CA PHE A 17 -17.13 -7.45 12.56
C PHE A 17 -17.72 -7.07 11.21
N VAL A 18 -18.80 -7.74 10.82
CA VAL A 18 -19.47 -7.52 9.54
C VAL A 18 -20.80 -6.82 9.77
N ALA A 19 -21.00 -5.66 9.16
CA ALA A 19 -22.29 -4.99 9.15
C ALA A 19 -23.19 -5.63 8.09
N ILE A 20 -24.37 -6.08 8.50
CA ILE A 20 -25.38 -6.78 7.69
C ILE A 20 -26.70 -6.00 7.57
N LYS A 21 -26.72 -4.76 8.05
CA LYS A 21 -27.86 -3.85 7.98
C LYS A 21 -27.38 -2.40 8.06
N SER A 22 -28.16 -1.47 7.52
CA SER A 22 -27.92 -0.04 7.72
C SER A 22 -28.31 0.38 9.13
N GLY A 23 -27.54 1.30 9.72
CA GLY A 23 -27.85 1.89 11.02
C GLY A 23 -26.64 2.55 11.66
N ALA A 24 -26.79 2.92 12.94
CA ALA A 24 -25.73 3.54 13.70
C ALA A 24 -24.66 2.51 14.10
N PHE A 25 -23.39 2.90 14.05
CA PHE A 25 -22.26 2.02 14.37
C PHE A 25 -22.37 1.34 15.74
N ASN A 26 -22.95 2.03 16.73
CA ASN A 26 -23.13 1.55 18.10
C ASN A 26 -24.41 0.73 18.31
N ASP A 27 -25.16 0.42 17.24
CA ASP A 27 -26.33 -0.45 17.30
C ASP A 27 -25.88 -1.92 17.15
N PRO A 28 -26.01 -2.79 18.16
CA PRO A 28 -25.62 -4.20 18.04
C PRO A 28 -26.39 -4.93 16.92
N THR A 29 -27.60 -4.49 16.57
CA THR A 29 -28.48 -5.18 15.61
C THR A 29 -28.03 -5.08 14.17
N ILE A 30 -27.08 -4.19 13.85
CA ILE A 30 -26.54 -4.08 12.49
C ILE A 30 -25.38 -5.05 12.23
N TRP A 31 -24.80 -5.63 13.28
CA TRP A 31 -23.62 -6.49 13.21
C TRP A 31 -24.02 -7.96 13.16
N ALA A 32 -23.33 -8.76 12.34
CA ALA A 32 -23.65 -10.16 12.11
C ALA A 32 -23.73 -10.98 13.42
N ASP A 33 -22.83 -10.71 14.35
CA ASP A 33 -22.78 -11.41 15.65
C ASP A 33 -23.66 -10.76 16.73
N GLY A 34 -24.41 -9.71 16.40
CA GLY A 34 -25.20 -8.95 17.37
C GLY A 34 -24.34 -8.19 18.38
N ILE A 35 -23.06 -7.96 18.08
CA ILE A 35 -22.08 -7.33 18.97
C ILE A 35 -21.45 -6.12 18.26
N VAL A 36 -21.47 -4.97 18.94
CA VAL A 36 -20.83 -3.74 18.46
C VAL A 36 -19.31 -3.94 18.42
N PRO A 37 -18.60 -3.50 17.37
CA PRO A 37 -17.15 -3.63 17.27
C PRO A 37 -16.43 -3.00 18.46
N TYR A 38 -15.40 -3.68 18.96
CA TYR A 38 -14.63 -3.25 20.12
C TYR A 38 -13.16 -3.66 20.02
N GLY A 39 -12.34 -3.06 20.87
CA GLY A 39 -10.92 -3.39 21.00
C GLY A 39 -10.14 -3.11 19.71
N ASN A 40 -9.31 -4.08 19.33
CA ASN A 40 -8.43 -4.01 18.16
C ASN A 40 -8.97 -4.98 17.11
N CYS A 41 -9.72 -4.45 16.13
CA CYS A 41 -10.56 -5.25 15.26
C CYS A 41 -10.49 -4.83 13.80
N SER A 42 -11.04 -5.67 12.93
CA SER A 42 -11.36 -5.35 11.54
C SER A 42 -12.86 -5.18 11.39
N VAL A 43 -13.28 -4.27 10.53
CA VAL A 43 -14.68 -3.97 10.24
C VAL A 43 -14.92 -4.11 8.75
N ALA A 44 -16.00 -4.79 8.36
CA ALA A 44 -16.46 -4.86 6.98
C ALA A 44 -17.90 -4.34 6.88
N ILE A 45 -18.13 -3.37 6.01
CA ILE A 45 -19.48 -2.86 5.72
C ILE A 45 -19.96 -3.50 4.43
N THR A 46 -20.95 -4.39 4.53
CA THR A 46 -21.47 -5.14 3.38
C THR A 46 -22.13 -4.19 2.36
N ALA A 47 -22.03 -4.55 1.08
CA ALA A 47 -22.65 -3.82 -0.02
C ALA A 47 -24.15 -3.62 0.23
N GLY A 48 -24.66 -2.44 -0.15
CA GLY A 48 -26.07 -2.06 0.02
C GLY A 48 -26.45 -1.55 1.41
N PHE A 49 -25.55 -1.60 2.40
CA PHE A 49 -25.80 -1.05 3.73
C PHE A 49 -24.97 0.20 4.04
N THR A 50 -25.52 1.06 4.88
CA THR A 50 -24.86 2.28 5.37
C THR A 50 -24.66 2.21 6.86
N VAL A 51 -23.41 2.28 7.30
CA VAL A 51 -23.07 2.43 8.72
C VAL A 51 -22.78 3.89 9.00
N THR A 52 -23.51 4.47 9.95
CA THR A 52 -23.39 5.89 10.33
C THR A 52 -22.69 6.02 11.67
N LEU A 53 -21.70 6.91 11.74
CA LEU A 53 -21.10 7.38 12.99
C LEU A 53 -21.61 8.79 13.30
N PRO A 54 -22.65 8.91 14.16
CA PRO A 54 -23.21 10.21 14.54
C PRO A 54 -22.36 10.94 15.58
N ARG A 55 -21.45 10.23 16.27
CA ARG A 55 -20.54 10.85 17.24
C ARG A 55 -19.45 11.65 16.50
N PRO A 56 -18.88 12.69 17.13
CA PRO A 56 -17.79 13.47 16.54
C PRO A 56 -16.46 12.72 16.48
N ALA A 57 -16.40 11.48 17.01
CA ALA A 57 -15.17 10.71 17.01
C ALA A 57 -15.39 9.19 16.89
N MET A 58 -14.41 8.53 16.30
CA MET A 58 -14.20 7.08 16.35
C MET A 58 -13.33 6.75 17.57
N GLU A 59 -13.88 5.98 18.51
CA GLU A 59 -13.25 5.66 19.80
C GLU A 59 -12.67 4.24 19.86
N ILE A 60 -12.70 3.49 18.76
CA ILE A 60 -12.13 2.14 18.67
C ILE A 60 -10.93 2.11 17.73
N ARG A 61 -10.04 1.13 17.94
CA ARG A 61 -8.90 0.89 17.05
C ARG A 61 -9.31 -0.09 15.96
N MET A 62 -9.65 0.46 14.79
CA MET A 62 -9.88 -0.33 13.58
C MET A 62 -8.56 -0.55 12.86
N ARG A 63 -8.06 -1.79 12.85
CA ARG A 63 -6.87 -2.15 12.07
C ARG A 63 -7.12 -1.98 10.59
N GLN A 64 -8.32 -2.38 10.16
CA GLN A 64 -8.77 -2.32 8.78
C GLN A 64 -10.29 -2.14 8.76
N CYS A 65 -10.76 -1.22 7.93
CA CYS A 65 -12.17 -0.98 7.68
C CYS A 65 -12.42 -1.12 6.17
N ASP A 66 -12.97 -2.25 5.75
CA ASP A 66 -13.36 -2.50 4.37
C ASP A 66 -14.79 -2.03 4.12
N VAL A 67 -14.95 -1.06 3.22
CA VAL A 67 -16.24 -0.44 2.92
C VAL A 67 -16.72 -0.91 1.55
N TYR A 68 -17.58 -1.93 1.51
CA TYR A 68 -18.29 -2.36 0.30
C TYR A 68 -19.65 -1.65 0.14
N GLY A 69 -20.26 -1.24 1.26
CA GLY A 69 -21.45 -0.40 1.32
C GLY A 69 -21.09 1.09 1.51
N ALA A 70 -21.65 1.74 2.52
CA ALA A 70 -21.38 3.14 2.81
C ALA A 70 -20.94 3.35 4.27
N LEU A 71 -19.94 4.20 4.47
CA LEU A 71 -19.50 4.70 5.77
C LEU A 71 -19.81 6.20 5.86
N ALA A 72 -20.82 6.57 6.65
CA ALA A 72 -21.22 7.95 6.86
C ALA A 72 -20.62 8.50 8.15
N LEU A 73 -19.81 9.56 8.04
CA LEU A 73 -19.02 10.11 9.15
C LEU A 73 -19.54 11.47 9.61
N GLY A 74 -19.70 11.61 10.92
CA GLY A 74 -19.87 12.90 11.57
C GLY A 74 -21.26 13.50 11.44
N SER A 75 -22.30 12.68 11.32
CA SER A 75 -23.69 13.14 11.25
C SER A 75 -24.02 14.02 12.46
N GLY A 76 -24.23 15.32 12.24
CA GLY A 76 -24.52 16.29 13.31
C GLY A 76 -23.29 16.85 14.06
N SER A 77 -22.08 16.65 13.54
CA SER A 77 -20.83 17.18 14.11
C SER A 77 -20.14 18.17 13.17
N SER A 78 -19.34 19.08 13.72
CA SER A 78 -18.56 20.02 12.92
C SER A 78 -17.34 19.39 12.27
N THR A 79 -16.67 18.49 12.99
CA THR A 79 -15.47 17.76 12.58
C THR A 79 -15.61 16.31 13.08
N PHE A 80 -15.10 15.36 12.30
CA PHE A 80 -15.00 13.97 12.74
C PHE A 80 -13.55 13.59 13.07
N THR A 81 -13.30 12.95 14.21
CA THR A 81 -11.95 12.60 14.67
C THR A 81 -11.76 11.10 14.78
N PHE A 82 -10.72 10.55 14.17
CA PHE A 82 -10.27 9.20 14.46
C PHE A 82 -9.32 9.24 15.66
N ASN A 83 -9.64 8.60 16.79
CA ASN A 83 -8.75 8.65 17.96
C ASN A 83 -7.54 7.72 17.87
N PHE A 84 -7.54 6.80 16.89
CA PHE A 84 -6.50 5.81 16.69
C PHE A 84 -6.11 5.70 15.21
N PRO A 85 -4.86 5.30 14.91
CA PRO A 85 -4.44 5.01 13.54
C PRO A 85 -5.42 4.04 12.88
N SER A 86 -5.88 4.41 11.69
CA SER A 86 -6.94 3.70 10.98
C SER A 86 -6.50 3.41 9.55
N ASN A 87 -6.83 2.21 9.06
CA ASN A 87 -6.72 1.85 7.65
C ASN A 87 -8.14 1.70 7.08
N ILE A 88 -8.54 2.62 6.22
CA ILE A 88 -9.87 2.60 5.60
C ILE A 88 -9.72 2.28 4.12
N MET A 89 -10.33 1.18 3.69
CA MET A 89 -10.29 0.67 2.33
C MET A 89 -11.68 0.73 1.72
N VAL A 90 -11.93 1.68 0.83
CA VAL A 90 -13.20 1.78 0.09
C VAL A 90 -13.14 0.85 -1.11
N ARG A 91 -13.91 -0.23 -1.06
CA ARG A 91 -13.96 -1.26 -2.08
C ARG A 91 -14.85 -0.82 -3.24
N SER A 92 -14.81 -1.55 -4.35
CA SER A 92 -15.66 -1.27 -5.52
C SER A 92 -17.15 -1.26 -5.14
N GLY A 93 -17.88 -0.24 -5.58
CA GLY A 93 -19.28 0.01 -5.20
C GLY A 93 -19.46 0.67 -3.83
N GLY A 94 -18.40 0.69 -3.01
CA GLY A 94 -18.42 1.27 -1.68
C GLY A 94 -18.22 2.78 -1.67
N MET A 95 -18.56 3.42 -0.54
CA MET A 95 -18.42 4.86 -0.39
C MET A 95 -18.14 5.36 1.03
N ILE A 96 -17.43 6.47 1.12
CA ILE A 96 -17.40 7.30 2.33
C ILE A 96 -18.24 8.55 2.09
N GLU A 97 -19.07 8.92 3.07
CA GLU A 97 -19.85 10.16 3.10
C GLU A 97 -19.37 11.06 4.22
N ASP A 98 -19.05 12.31 3.90
CA ASP A 98 -18.79 13.34 4.89
C ASP A 98 -20.07 14.11 5.22
N GLN A 99 -20.60 13.82 6.40
CA GLN A 99 -21.78 14.47 6.95
C GLN A 99 -21.44 15.55 7.98
N THR A 100 -20.15 15.89 8.13
CA THR A 100 -19.72 17.00 8.99
C THR A 100 -20.08 18.36 8.38
N SER A 101 -20.29 19.36 9.23
CA SER A 101 -20.59 20.72 8.77
C SER A 101 -19.35 21.48 8.28
N ASN A 102 -18.17 21.26 8.87
CA ASN A 102 -16.95 21.97 8.50
C ASN A 102 -16.12 21.24 7.44
N LYS A 103 -16.58 20.08 6.97
CA LYS A 103 -15.88 19.26 5.98
C LYS A 103 -14.46 18.96 6.43
N ASN A 104 -14.31 18.44 7.63
CA ASN A 104 -12.99 18.17 8.21
C ASN A 104 -12.96 16.83 8.95
N PHE A 105 -11.97 16.01 8.60
CA PHE A 105 -11.64 14.77 9.27
C PHE A 105 -10.22 14.85 9.85
N LEU A 106 -10.12 14.57 11.14
CA LEU A 106 -8.85 14.53 11.86
C LEU A 106 -8.38 13.09 12.03
N PHE A 107 -7.12 12.84 11.65
CA PHE A 107 -6.46 11.55 11.77
C PHE A 107 -5.16 11.66 12.56
N PRO A 108 -4.81 10.69 13.40
CA PRO A 108 -3.48 10.61 13.95
C PRO A 108 -2.53 10.11 12.86
N SER A 109 -1.22 10.34 13.05
CA SER A 109 -0.18 9.71 12.24
C SER A 109 -0.33 8.19 12.22
N ASN A 110 0.16 7.57 11.16
CA ASN A 110 -0.01 6.15 10.82
C ASN A 110 -1.40 5.76 10.31
N SER A 111 -2.23 6.72 9.89
CA SER A 111 -3.51 6.46 9.26
C SER A 111 -3.39 6.43 7.74
N ILE A 112 -4.27 5.70 7.07
CA ILE A 112 -4.35 5.64 5.61
C ILE A 112 -5.81 5.47 5.18
N MET A 113 -6.17 6.15 4.10
CA MET A 113 -7.41 5.97 3.38
C MET A 113 -7.10 5.63 1.93
N THR A 114 -7.62 4.50 1.46
CA THR A 114 -7.46 4.02 0.10
C THR A 114 -8.83 3.81 -0.52
N ILE A 115 -9.06 4.38 -1.70
CA ILE A 115 -10.26 4.22 -2.50
C ILE A 115 -9.86 3.39 -3.71
N LEU A 116 -10.35 2.16 -3.80
CA LEU A 116 -10.09 1.29 -4.94
C LEU A 116 -10.90 1.73 -6.16
N SER A 117 -10.52 1.21 -7.34
CA SER A 117 -11.31 1.42 -8.55
C SER A 117 -12.77 1.02 -8.34
N GLY A 118 -13.70 1.90 -8.71
CA GLY A 118 -15.14 1.75 -8.47
C GLY A 118 -15.63 2.17 -7.09
N GLY A 119 -14.74 2.46 -6.14
CA GLY A 119 -15.07 3.10 -4.86
C GLY A 119 -15.20 4.62 -5.00
N ARG A 120 -15.90 5.27 -4.06
CA ARG A 120 -16.12 6.72 -4.10
C ARG A 120 -15.98 7.42 -2.75
N PHE A 121 -15.55 8.67 -2.79
CA PHE A 121 -15.60 9.60 -1.66
C PHE A 121 -16.60 10.71 -2.01
N ALA A 122 -17.76 10.66 -1.36
CA ALA A 122 -18.89 11.53 -1.63
C ALA A 122 -18.85 12.78 -0.73
N ALA A 123 -17.83 13.61 -0.91
CA ALA A 123 -17.77 14.91 -0.27
C ALA A 123 -16.85 15.88 -0.99
N ALA A 124 -17.43 16.99 -1.43
CA ALA A 124 -16.68 18.07 -2.05
C ALA A 124 -16.07 18.97 -0.97
N GLY A 125 -14.74 19.04 -0.94
CA GLY A 125 -14.00 19.97 -0.09
C GLY A 125 -13.66 19.45 1.30
N THR A 126 -13.78 18.15 1.55
CA THR A 126 -13.37 17.56 2.84
C THR A 126 -11.87 17.65 3.02
N ILE A 127 -11.46 18.25 4.13
CA ILE A 127 -10.08 18.32 4.55
C ILE A 127 -9.76 17.06 5.33
N LEU A 128 -8.77 16.30 4.88
CA LEU A 128 -8.13 15.27 5.69
C LEU A 128 -6.89 15.89 6.32
N GLN A 129 -6.81 15.87 7.65
CA GLN A 129 -5.77 16.58 8.38
C GLN A 129 -5.19 15.71 9.49
N THR A 130 -3.86 15.78 9.67
CA THR A 130 -3.21 15.16 10.83
C THR A 130 -3.51 15.94 12.11
N TYR A 131 -3.44 15.30 13.27
CA TYR A 131 -3.45 16.01 14.54
C TYR A 131 -2.57 15.31 15.57
N ASN A 132 -2.11 16.07 16.56
CA ASN A 132 -1.41 15.57 17.75
C ASN A 132 -1.84 16.38 18.99
N SER A 133 -1.12 16.22 20.11
CA SER A 133 -1.40 16.96 21.36
C SER A 133 -1.32 18.48 21.23
N ASN A 134 -0.63 18.99 20.20
CA ASN A 134 -0.47 20.42 19.93
C ASN A 134 -1.56 20.95 18.97
N GLY A 135 -2.47 20.10 18.50
CA GLY A 135 -3.58 20.46 17.60
C GLY A 135 -3.43 19.92 16.18
N PRO A 136 -4.19 20.48 15.23
CA PRO A 136 -4.17 20.06 13.82
C PRO A 136 -2.85 20.39 13.11
N GLY A 137 -2.44 19.53 12.20
CA GLY A 137 -1.20 19.60 11.44
C GLY A 137 -1.43 19.76 9.93
N THR A 138 -0.58 19.11 9.14
CA THR A 138 -0.65 19.12 7.67
C THR A 138 -1.98 18.54 7.18
N SER A 139 -2.48 19.06 6.06
CA SER A 139 -3.75 18.65 5.50
C SER A 139 -3.72 18.52 3.98
N VAL A 140 -4.70 17.79 3.46
CA VAL A 140 -5.05 17.74 2.05
C VAL A 140 -6.56 17.93 1.91
N THR A 141 -6.98 18.76 0.96
CA THR A 141 -8.40 18.90 0.64
C THR A 141 -8.77 17.91 -0.46
N LEU A 142 -9.67 16.99 -0.15
CA LEU A 142 -10.28 16.11 -1.12
C LEU A 142 -11.48 16.80 -1.77
N ARG A 143 -11.51 16.75 -3.10
CA ARG A 143 -12.75 16.93 -3.85
C ARG A 143 -13.46 15.58 -3.87
N SER A 144 -14.73 15.58 -4.29
CA SER A 144 -15.41 14.33 -4.60
C SER A 144 -14.53 13.53 -5.57
N ALA A 145 -14.18 12.30 -5.16
CA ALA A 145 -13.22 11.48 -5.86
C ALA A 145 -13.80 10.09 -6.12
N SER A 146 -13.56 9.58 -7.33
CA SER A 146 -13.64 8.16 -7.63
C SER A 146 -12.24 7.58 -7.52
N GLY A 147 -12.13 6.36 -7.00
CA GLY A 147 -10.85 5.65 -7.01
C GLY A 147 -10.36 5.36 -8.45
N PRO A 148 -9.07 5.03 -8.61
CA PRO A 148 -8.11 4.74 -7.55
C PRO A 148 -7.51 6.00 -6.90
N PHE A 149 -7.44 6.01 -5.58
CA PHE A 149 -6.85 7.11 -4.80
C PHE A 149 -6.31 6.59 -3.46
N THR A 150 -5.20 7.15 -2.98
CA THR A 150 -4.68 6.87 -1.64
C THR A 150 -4.25 8.16 -0.96
N CYS A 151 -4.59 8.31 0.31
CA CYS A 151 -4.08 9.37 1.19
C CYS A 151 -3.52 8.74 2.47
N GLY A 152 -2.26 9.03 2.77
CA GLY A 152 -1.56 8.55 3.96
C GLY A 152 -1.15 9.69 4.89
N MET A 153 -1.40 9.49 6.18
CA MET A 153 -0.91 10.33 7.28
C MET A 153 0.34 9.67 7.85
N LEU A 154 1.50 10.18 7.48
CA LEU A 154 2.78 9.52 7.74
C LEU A 154 3.25 9.67 9.20
N PRO A 155 4.22 8.82 9.65
CA PRO A 155 4.77 8.89 11.00
C PRO A 155 5.37 10.27 11.37
N ASP A 156 5.88 11.00 10.38
CA ASP A 156 6.45 12.34 10.53
C ASP A 156 5.39 13.46 10.63
N GLY A 157 4.10 13.11 10.53
CA GLY A 157 2.98 14.04 10.58
C GLY A 157 2.61 14.67 9.22
N SER A 158 3.37 14.38 8.16
CA SER A 158 3.05 14.81 6.81
C SER A 158 1.85 14.05 6.22
N VAL A 159 1.20 14.66 5.24
CA VAL A 159 0.11 14.05 4.48
C VAL A 159 0.54 13.90 3.03
N GLN A 160 0.44 12.69 2.49
CA GLN A 160 0.72 12.41 1.08
C GLN A 160 -0.50 11.79 0.41
N SER A 161 -0.74 12.19 -0.84
CA SER A 161 -1.85 11.68 -1.65
C SER A 161 -1.39 11.25 -3.03
N TYR A 162 -2.03 10.21 -3.56
CA TYR A 162 -1.71 9.63 -4.86
C TYR A 162 -3.01 9.31 -5.62
N ASN A 163 -3.01 9.52 -6.93
CA ASN A 163 -4.11 9.15 -7.83
C ASN A 163 -4.00 7.68 -8.27
N SER A 164 -3.67 6.80 -7.33
CA SER A 164 -3.46 5.36 -7.50
C SER A 164 -3.68 4.65 -6.17
N VAL A 165 -3.85 3.33 -6.21
CA VAL A 165 -3.72 2.49 -5.02
C VAL A 165 -2.24 2.40 -4.69
N THR A 166 -1.83 2.95 -3.54
CA THR A 166 -0.41 3.09 -3.20
C THR A 166 -0.11 2.51 -1.82
N PHE A 167 0.83 1.58 -1.75
CA PHE A 167 1.35 1.07 -0.49
C PHE A 167 2.65 1.80 -0.14
N ILE A 168 2.75 2.31 1.08
CA ILE A 168 3.89 3.09 1.55
C ILE A 168 4.64 2.27 2.59
N ALA A 169 5.85 1.81 2.28
CA ALA A 169 6.72 1.14 3.23
C ALA A 169 7.32 2.19 4.19
N ILE A 170 6.95 2.09 5.47
CA ILE A 170 7.35 3.01 6.54
C ILE A 170 8.23 2.36 7.61
N GLN A 171 8.42 1.04 7.52
CA GLN A 171 9.28 0.27 8.40
C GLN A 171 10.05 -0.76 7.59
N SER A 172 11.35 -0.94 7.87
CA SER A 172 12.16 -1.94 7.19
C SER A 172 11.62 -3.35 7.43
N GLY A 173 11.49 -4.16 6.38
CA GLY A 173 10.95 -5.51 6.47
C GLY A 173 10.60 -6.13 5.13
N GLY A 174 9.85 -7.24 5.19
CA GLY A 174 9.46 -8.04 4.02
C GLY A 174 8.25 -7.46 3.27
N PHE A 175 8.18 -7.73 1.97
CA PHE A 175 7.12 -7.27 1.07
C PHE A 175 5.74 -7.83 1.42
N THR A 176 5.68 -9.01 2.03
CA THR A 176 4.41 -9.63 2.45
C THR A 176 4.05 -9.31 3.91
N SER A 177 4.87 -8.54 4.63
CA SER A 177 4.63 -8.19 6.03
C SER A 177 3.76 -6.94 6.14
N GLY A 178 2.57 -7.06 6.71
CA GLY A 178 1.69 -5.91 6.94
C GLY A 178 2.34 -4.80 7.77
N GLY A 179 3.18 -5.16 8.75
CA GLY A 179 3.90 -4.19 9.59
C GLY A 179 4.93 -3.34 8.85
N THR A 180 5.34 -3.72 7.63
CA THR A 180 6.23 -2.92 6.78
C THR A 180 5.52 -1.71 6.19
N PHE A 181 4.20 -1.80 5.97
CA PHE A 181 3.42 -0.80 5.25
C PHE A 181 2.55 0.05 6.16
N LEU A 182 2.36 1.31 5.76
CA LEU A 182 1.43 2.23 6.41
C LEU A 182 0.03 1.61 6.47
N GLY A 183 -0.62 1.69 7.64
CA GLY A 183 -1.93 1.07 7.87
C GLY A 183 -1.87 -0.44 8.14
N GLY A 184 -0.68 -1.04 8.21
CA GLY A 184 -0.51 -2.42 8.70
C GLY A 184 -0.96 -3.52 7.74
N VAL A 185 -1.16 -3.20 6.45
CA VAL A 185 -1.65 -4.13 5.43
C VAL A 185 -0.66 -4.17 4.26
N ALA A 186 -0.21 -5.36 3.90
CA ALA A 186 0.69 -5.58 2.78
C ALA A 186 -0.07 -5.64 1.45
N PRO A 187 0.60 -5.37 0.31
CA PRO A 187 0.01 -5.56 -1.01
C PRO A 187 -0.53 -6.98 -1.21
N SER A 188 -1.70 -7.09 -1.82
CA SER A 188 -2.37 -8.36 -2.10
C SER A 188 -3.04 -8.33 -3.48
N SER A 189 -3.35 -9.51 -4.02
CA SER A 189 -3.90 -9.63 -5.38
C SER A 189 -5.31 -9.06 -5.51
N ASP A 190 -6.12 -9.09 -4.45
CA ASP A 190 -7.47 -8.52 -4.44
C ASP A 190 -7.47 -6.99 -4.41
N VAL A 191 -6.45 -6.37 -3.81
CA VAL A 191 -6.29 -4.92 -3.76
C VAL A 191 -5.59 -4.41 -5.04
N CYS A 192 -4.61 -5.15 -5.54
CA CYS A 192 -3.80 -4.78 -6.70
C CYS A 192 -4.29 -5.37 -8.02
N SER A 193 -5.54 -5.82 -8.11
CA SER A 193 -6.10 -6.43 -9.32
C SER A 193 -6.13 -5.47 -10.52
N ALA A 194 -6.23 -4.17 -10.25
CA ALA A 194 -6.23 -3.11 -11.27
C ALA A 194 -4.90 -2.33 -11.32
N GLY A 195 -3.85 -2.86 -10.70
CA GLY A 195 -2.57 -2.18 -10.55
C GLY A 195 -2.42 -1.44 -9.21
N CYS A 196 -1.19 -1.39 -8.71
CA CYS A 196 -0.78 -0.71 -7.49
C CYS A 196 0.58 -0.05 -7.65
N ALA A 197 0.82 0.99 -6.86
CA ALA A 197 2.14 1.58 -6.68
C ALA A 197 2.73 1.22 -5.31
N ILE A 198 4.05 1.10 -5.24
CA ILE A 198 4.81 0.99 -4.00
C ILE A 198 5.68 2.24 -3.82
N ARG A 199 5.68 2.81 -2.62
CA ARG A 199 6.61 3.88 -2.21
C ARG A 199 7.46 3.37 -1.06
N VAL A 200 8.78 3.39 -1.20
CA VAL A 200 9.70 3.10 -0.10
C VAL A 200 10.17 4.42 0.50
N ALA A 201 9.80 4.69 1.76
CA ALA A 201 10.16 5.93 2.44
C ALA A 201 11.66 6.02 2.74
N ALA A 202 12.19 7.24 2.88
CA ALA A 202 13.60 7.46 3.20
C ALA A 202 14.01 6.73 4.49
N GLY A 203 15.20 6.13 4.50
CA GLY A 203 15.71 5.33 5.62
C GLY A 203 15.10 3.93 5.75
N ILE A 204 14.17 3.55 4.87
CA ILE A 204 13.50 2.25 4.90
C ILE A 204 14.13 1.28 3.91
N MET A 205 14.30 0.03 4.36
CA MET A 205 14.72 -1.10 3.53
C MET A 205 13.55 -2.05 3.30
N LEU A 206 13.04 -2.12 2.07
CA LEU A 206 12.00 -3.06 1.65
C LEU A 206 12.64 -4.29 1.03
N SER A 207 12.38 -5.48 1.58
CA SER A 207 12.92 -6.74 1.09
C SER A 207 11.87 -7.57 0.35
N THR A 208 12.23 -8.11 -0.81
CA THR A 208 11.39 -9.02 -1.62
C THR A 208 11.74 -10.49 -1.41
N ALA A 209 12.55 -10.81 -0.39
CA ALA A 209 13.05 -12.17 -0.17
C ALA A 209 11.93 -13.19 0.06
N ASP A 210 10.83 -12.76 0.68
CA ASP A 210 9.60 -13.51 0.93
C ASP A 210 8.80 -13.84 -0.34
N LEU A 211 9.04 -13.11 -1.44
CA LEU A 211 8.45 -13.37 -2.77
C LEU A 211 9.17 -14.48 -3.54
N LYS A 212 10.26 -15.04 -3.00
CA LYS A 212 10.98 -16.20 -3.56
C LYS A 212 11.37 -16.04 -5.04
N GLY A 213 11.77 -14.83 -5.43
CA GLY A 213 12.26 -14.51 -6.76
C GLY A 213 11.20 -14.21 -7.82
N VAL A 214 9.92 -14.11 -7.47
CA VAL A 214 8.86 -13.79 -8.45
C VAL A 214 7.86 -12.77 -7.89
N MET A 215 7.70 -11.63 -8.57
CA MET A 215 6.60 -10.69 -8.35
C MET A 215 5.38 -11.11 -9.18
N THR A 216 4.40 -11.71 -8.51
CA THR A 216 3.13 -12.14 -9.13
C THR A 216 2.03 -11.09 -9.05
N LEU A 217 2.18 -10.09 -8.18
CA LEU A 217 1.22 -8.99 -8.04
C LEU A 217 1.37 -8.01 -9.20
N SER A 218 0.24 -7.43 -9.64
CA SER A 218 0.27 -6.34 -10.62
C SER A 218 0.68 -5.04 -9.93
N ILE A 219 1.99 -4.82 -9.86
CA ILE A 219 2.60 -3.59 -9.36
C ILE A 219 3.02 -2.76 -10.58
N ASP A 220 2.40 -1.60 -10.75
CA ASP A 220 2.64 -0.72 -11.89
C ASP A 220 3.93 0.09 -11.68
N SER A 221 4.23 0.45 -10.43
CA SER A 221 5.45 1.17 -10.10
C SER A 221 5.99 0.88 -8.70
N ILE A 222 7.31 0.93 -8.57
CA ILE A 222 8.02 0.98 -7.29
C ILE A 222 8.93 2.19 -7.32
N TYR A 223 8.72 3.11 -6.39
CA TYR A 223 9.57 4.27 -6.20
C TYR A 223 10.34 4.14 -4.91
N VAL A 224 11.66 4.22 -5.02
CA VAL A 224 12.59 4.11 -3.91
C VAL A 224 13.13 5.50 -3.62
N SER A 225 12.66 6.12 -2.54
CA SER A 225 13.07 7.48 -2.15
C SER A 225 14.58 7.57 -1.91
N LEU A 226 15.15 8.78 -2.01
CA LEU A 226 16.53 9.02 -1.61
C LEU A 226 16.77 8.54 -0.17
N GLY A 227 17.87 7.81 0.04
CA GLY A 227 18.20 7.18 1.33
C GLY A 227 17.39 5.92 1.69
N ALA A 228 16.47 5.47 0.82
CA ALA A 228 15.77 4.20 0.95
C ALA A 228 16.50 3.07 0.22
N THR A 229 16.14 1.81 0.51
CA THR A 229 16.68 0.63 -0.19
C THR A 229 15.58 -0.35 -0.58
N LEU A 230 15.58 -0.79 -1.84
CA LEU A 230 14.86 -1.98 -2.30
C LEU A 230 15.84 -3.15 -2.42
N GLN A 231 15.60 -4.23 -1.66
CA GLN A 231 16.33 -5.48 -1.83
C GLN A 231 15.55 -6.44 -2.73
N LEU A 232 16.10 -6.67 -3.92
CA LEU A 232 15.52 -7.53 -4.94
C LEU A 232 16.14 -8.93 -4.90
N GLY A 233 15.30 -9.96 -4.75
CA GLY A 233 15.74 -11.35 -4.71
C GLY A 233 15.75 -11.95 -3.30
N THR A 234 16.07 -13.25 -3.26
CA THR A 234 16.19 -14.01 -2.01
C THR A 234 17.67 -14.35 -1.79
N PRO A 235 18.27 -13.95 -0.65
CA PRO A 235 19.65 -14.32 -0.31
C PRO A 235 19.88 -15.83 -0.42
N GLY A 236 21.00 -16.23 -1.05
CA GLY A 236 21.34 -17.64 -1.27
C GLY A 236 20.55 -18.35 -2.39
N SER A 237 19.58 -17.68 -3.03
CA SER A 237 18.90 -18.21 -4.22
C SER A 237 19.71 -17.94 -5.48
N SER A 238 19.69 -18.87 -6.44
CA SER A 238 20.32 -18.71 -7.76
C SER A 238 19.32 -18.34 -8.87
N SER A 239 18.05 -18.16 -8.54
CA SER A 239 16.97 -17.96 -9.52
C SER A 239 16.83 -16.52 -10.01
N GLY A 240 17.50 -15.56 -9.37
CA GLY A 240 17.34 -14.13 -9.61
C GLY A 240 15.98 -13.59 -9.17
N PHE A 241 15.41 -12.67 -9.95
CA PHE A 241 14.10 -12.09 -9.67
C PHE A 241 13.34 -11.75 -10.95
N LYS A 242 12.05 -12.09 -10.99
CA LYS A 242 11.21 -11.95 -12.17
C LYS A 242 9.91 -11.22 -11.88
N PHE A 243 9.55 -10.29 -12.75
CA PHE A 243 8.25 -9.61 -12.74
C PHE A 243 7.31 -10.25 -13.77
N LEU A 244 6.07 -10.53 -13.37
CA LEU A 244 5.05 -11.10 -14.27
C LEU A 244 4.16 -10.04 -14.95
N SER A 245 4.22 -8.80 -14.47
CA SER A 245 3.51 -7.64 -15.03
C SER A 245 4.50 -6.52 -15.35
N ALA A 246 4.15 -5.68 -16.33
CA ALA A 246 4.91 -4.47 -16.65
C ALA A 246 5.06 -3.58 -15.41
N ILE A 247 6.26 -3.02 -15.22
CA ILE A 247 6.58 -2.26 -14.02
C ILE A 247 7.52 -1.11 -14.31
N ILE A 248 7.32 -0.01 -13.60
CA ILE A 248 8.23 1.13 -13.54
C ILE A 248 9.02 1.07 -12.24
N LEU A 249 10.34 0.96 -12.33
CA LEU A 249 11.25 1.02 -11.19
C LEU A 249 11.95 2.37 -11.17
N ASP A 250 11.54 3.25 -10.26
CA ASP A 250 12.10 4.58 -10.08
C ASP A 250 13.04 4.59 -8.85
N ILE A 251 14.35 4.49 -9.09
CA ILE A 251 15.34 4.31 -8.03
C ILE A 251 16.09 5.63 -7.77
N PHE A 252 15.61 6.41 -6.79
CA PHE A 252 16.32 7.59 -6.27
C PHE A 252 17.22 7.26 -5.07
N GLY A 253 16.92 6.17 -4.36
CA GLY A 253 17.78 5.60 -3.32
C GLY A 253 18.66 4.48 -3.87
N GLN A 254 18.69 3.35 -3.17
CA GLN A 254 19.46 2.18 -3.59
C GLN A 254 18.57 1.01 -3.99
N MET A 255 18.90 0.35 -5.09
CA MET A 255 18.41 -0.98 -5.40
C MET A 255 19.54 -1.98 -5.20
N SER A 256 19.31 -2.99 -4.36
CA SER A 256 20.30 -4.05 -4.07
C SER A 256 19.79 -5.37 -4.58
N PHE A 257 20.50 -5.99 -5.51
CA PHE A 257 20.24 -7.37 -5.91
C PHE A 257 20.94 -8.32 -4.94
N VAL A 258 20.16 -9.12 -4.22
CA VAL A 258 20.66 -9.92 -3.09
C VAL A 258 20.68 -11.42 -3.36
N ALA A 259 20.19 -11.87 -4.52
CA ALA A 259 20.32 -13.27 -4.92
C ALA A 259 21.78 -13.62 -5.24
N SER A 260 22.16 -14.88 -5.01
CA SER A 260 23.50 -15.42 -5.28
C SER A 260 23.75 -15.78 -6.75
N GLY A 261 22.71 -15.71 -7.58
CA GLY A 261 22.74 -16.04 -9.00
C GLY A 261 21.46 -15.61 -9.70
N GLY A 262 21.44 -15.76 -11.03
CA GLY A 262 20.30 -15.42 -11.88
C GLY A 262 20.32 -13.97 -12.36
N ASN A 263 19.18 -13.52 -12.88
CA ASN A 263 19.04 -12.23 -13.57
C ASN A 263 17.81 -11.47 -13.05
N ILE A 264 17.72 -10.19 -13.42
CA ILE A 264 16.48 -9.44 -13.29
C ILE A 264 15.69 -9.64 -14.58
N MET A 265 14.46 -10.12 -14.48
CA MET A 265 13.62 -10.42 -15.64
C MET A 265 12.44 -9.44 -15.67
N LEU A 266 12.42 -8.58 -16.69
CA LEU A 266 11.41 -7.54 -16.89
C LEU A 266 10.54 -7.90 -18.10
N PRO A 267 9.21 -7.80 -18.00
CA PRO A 267 8.36 -7.95 -19.17
C PRO A 267 8.39 -6.72 -20.09
N PRO A 268 7.90 -6.84 -21.34
CA PRO A 268 7.69 -5.69 -22.22
C PRO A 268 6.90 -4.59 -21.52
N ASN A 269 7.18 -3.32 -21.89
CA ASN A 269 6.62 -2.11 -21.29
C ASN A 269 7.07 -1.81 -19.86
N SER A 270 8.12 -2.48 -19.39
CA SER A 270 8.77 -2.11 -18.13
C SER A 270 9.77 -0.97 -18.34
N ASN A 271 9.95 -0.18 -17.29
CA ASN A 271 10.98 0.85 -17.21
C ASN A 271 11.83 0.62 -15.97
N PHE A 272 13.14 0.76 -16.11
CA PHE A 272 14.08 0.71 -15.00
C PHE A 272 14.98 1.94 -15.04
N ASP A 273 14.68 2.86 -14.12
CA ASP A 273 15.35 4.13 -13.95
C ASP A 273 16.14 4.16 -12.64
N ILE A 274 17.43 4.41 -12.74
CA ILE A 274 18.27 4.86 -11.64
C ILE A 274 18.47 6.36 -11.83
N ALA A 275 17.83 7.14 -10.97
CA ALA A 275 17.89 8.59 -11.01
C ALA A 275 19.25 9.11 -10.53
N ALA A 276 19.53 10.40 -10.75
CA ALA A 276 20.72 11.05 -10.22
C ALA A 276 20.77 10.93 -8.68
N GLY A 277 21.89 10.45 -8.15
CA GLY A 277 22.07 10.13 -6.73
C GLY A 277 21.52 8.76 -6.30
N GLY A 278 20.87 8.05 -7.23
CA GLY A 278 20.48 6.65 -7.05
C GLY A 278 21.65 5.69 -7.28
N ALA A 279 21.48 4.46 -6.81
CA ALA A 279 22.50 3.43 -6.96
C ALA A 279 21.91 2.04 -7.20
N PHE A 280 22.63 1.22 -7.96
CA PHE A 280 22.43 -0.23 -8.03
C PHE A 280 23.63 -0.94 -7.43
N ARG A 281 23.38 -2.01 -6.64
CA ARG A 281 24.44 -2.85 -6.04
C ARG A 281 24.11 -4.32 -6.15
N SER A 282 25.12 -5.12 -6.46
CA SER A 282 25.09 -6.58 -6.51
C SER A 282 26.46 -7.15 -6.14
N SER A 283 26.48 -8.32 -5.52
CA SER A 283 27.73 -9.06 -5.26
C SER A 283 28.24 -9.84 -6.48
N ILE A 284 27.39 -10.00 -7.49
CA ILE A 284 27.66 -10.72 -8.74
C ILE A 284 27.31 -9.84 -9.95
N SER A 285 27.96 -10.10 -11.08
CA SER A 285 27.54 -9.49 -12.34
C SER A 285 26.19 -10.09 -12.76
N ILE A 286 25.21 -9.23 -13.02
CA ILE A 286 23.89 -9.67 -13.49
C ILE A 286 23.54 -9.02 -14.83
N SER A 287 22.57 -9.64 -15.51
CA SER A 287 21.90 -9.02 -16.66
C SER A 287 20.43 -8.74 -16.36
N ILE A 288 19.90 -7.78 -17.11
CA ILE A 288 18.47 -7.58 -17.28
C ILE A 288 18.05 -8.36 -18.52
N GLN A 289 17.02 -9.20 -18.38
CA GLN A 289 16.46 -10.02 -19.45
C GLN A 289 15.03 -9.60 -19.71
N ILE A 290 14.62 -9.60 -20.99
CA ILE A 290 13.22 -9.39 -21.33
C ILE A 290 12.51 -10.73 -21.25
N PHE A 291 11.48 -10.81 -20.43
CA PHE A 291 10.71 -12.02 -20.18
C PHE A 291 9.29 -11.86 -20.68
N ASN A 292 8.83 -12.73 -21.58
CA ASN A 292 7.44 -12.72 -22.00
C ASN A 292 6.59 -13.56 -21.03
N PRO A 293 5.72 -12.94 -20.21
CA PRO A 293 4.93 -13.67 -19.22
C PRO A 293 3.86 -14.57 -19.83
N ARG A 294 3.47 -14.34 -21.10
CA ARG A 294 2.48 -15.17 -21.80
C ARG A 294 3.06 -16.48 -22.29
N THR A 295 4.30 -16.46 -22.78
CA THR A 295 4.97 -17.64 -23.34
C THR A 295 5.92 -18.31 -22.35
N GLY A 296 6.32 -17.61 -21.29
CA GLY A 296 7.32 -18.08 -20.33
C GLY A 296 8.76 -18.04 -20.86
N LEU A 297 9.00 -17.41 -22.02
CA LEU A 297 10.30 -17.39 -22.68
C LEU A 297 10.98 -16.02 -22.55
N ASN A 298 12.30 -16.05 -22.52
CA ASN A 298 13.11 -14.85 -22.70
C ASN A 298 13.14 -14.44 -24.16
N ILE A 299 13.06 -13.15 -24.41
CA ILE A 299 13.12 -12.56 -25.75
C ILE A 299 14.18 -11.47 -25.80
N GLY A 300 14.70 -11.18 -26.99
CA GLY A 300 15.75 -10.18 -27.19
C GLY A 300 17.11 -10.58 -26.60
N SER A 301 18.06 -9.66 -26.74
CA SER A 301 19.40 -9.80 -26.16
C SER A 301 19.43 -9.22 -24.75
N PRO A 302 20.08 -9.87 -23.77
CA PRO A 302 20.18 -9.37 -22.41
C PRO A 302 21.02 -8.09 -22.33
N GLN A 303 20.66 -7.20 -21.40
CA GLN A 303 21.47 -6.03 -21.07
C GLN A 303 22.31 -6.30 -19.84
N ILE A 304 23.63 -6.18 -19.94
CA ILE A 304 24.54 -6.39 -18.81
C ILE A 304 24.50 -5.15 -17.92
N LEU A 305 24.22 -5.35 -16.63
CA LEU A 305 24.20 -4.28 -15.62
C LEU A 305 25.50 -4.24 -14.80
N GLY A 306 26.23 -5.37 -14.74
CA GLY A 306 27.44 -5.50 -13.93
C GLY A 306 27.13 -5.69 -12.44
N THR A 307 28.07 -5.28 -11.59
CA THR A 307 27.96 -5.41 -10.12
C THR A 307 27.48 -4.14 -9.42
N SER A 308 27.67 -2.97 -10.03
CA SER A 308 27.28 -1.70 -9.40
C SER A 308 27.11 -0.57 -10.41
N ILE A 309 26.15 0.31 -10.13
CA ILE A 309 26.00 1.63 -10.73
C ILE A 309 25.96 2.63 -9.58
N THR A 310 26.82 3.65 -9.62
CA THR A 310 26.93 4.68 -8.58
C THR A 310 26.92 6.07 -9.22
N ASP A 311 26.08 6.98 -8.70
CA ASP A 311 26.04 8.39 -9.08
C ASP A 311 25.89 8.66 -10.59
N GLY A 312 25.19 7.75 -11.30
CA GLY A 312 24.91 7.85 -12.73
C GLY A 312 23.42 7.75 -13.00
N THR A 313 22.94 8.47 -14.01
CA THR A 313 21.59 8.26 -14.56
C THR A 313 21.62 7.05 -15.48
N PHE A 314 20.81 6.03 -15.17
CA PHE A 314 20.62 4.86 -16.03
C PHE A 314 19.13 4.71 -16.30
N THR A 315 18.74 4.81 -17.56
CA THR A 315 17.36 4.56 -17.98
C THR A 315 17.34 3.42 -18.98
N LEU A 316 16.58 2.38 -18.66
CA LEU A 316 16.32 1.24 -19.51
C LEU A 316 14.81 1.07 -19.72
N ILE A 317 14.38 1.24 -20.96
CA ILE A 317 13.00 1.04 -21.38
C ILE A 317 12.92 -0.27 -22.17
N VAL A 318 11.99 -1.14 -21.79
CA VAL A 318 11.70 -2.39 -22.49
C VAL A 318 10.59 -2.16 -23.50
N GLY A 319 10.93 -2.09 -24.78
CA GLY A 319 9.96 -1.88 -25.85
C GLY A 319 9.00 -3.07 -26.03
N GLU A 320 7.82 -2.79 -26.60
CA GLU A 320 6.76 -3.78 -26.87
C GLU A 320 7.24 -4.98 -27.70
N SER A 321 8.19 -4.76 -28.61
CA SER A 321 8.75 -5.78 -29.49
C SER A 321 9.90 -6.58 -28.88
N GLY A 322 10.25 -6.34 -27.60
CA GLY A 322 11.35 -7.04 -26.92
C GLY A 322 12.73 -6.48 -27.25
N SER A 323 12.86 -5.16 -27.33
CA SER A 323 14.14 -4.46 -27.44
C SER A 323 14.38 -3.56 -26.22
N PHE A 324 15.64 -3.30 -25.90
CA PHE A 324 16.02 -2.30 -24.92
C PHE A 324 16.27 -0.95 -25.61
N GLN A 325 15.80 0.12 -24.99
CA GLN A 325 16.26 1.48 -25.27
C GLN A 325 17.02 1.98 -24.03
N LEU A 326 18.27 2.38 -24.23
CA LEU A 326 19.14 2.92 -23.20
C LEU A 326 19.30 4.42 -23.44
N ASN A 327 18.99 5.22 -22.42
CA ASN A 327 19.25 6.65 -22.44
C ASN A 327 20.14 7.02 -21.25
N GLY A 328 21.33 7.57 -21.52
CA GLY A 328 22.29 8.01 -20.52
C GLY A 328 23.48 7.04 -20.31
N THR A 329 24.69 7.60 -20.37
CA THR A 329 25.96 7.04 -19.86
C THR A 329 26.68 8.14 -19.13
#